data_AF-A0A944HI70-F1
#
_entry.id   AF-A0A944HI70-F1
#
_cell.length_a   1.000
_cell.length_b   1.000
_cell.length_c   1.000
_cell.angle_alpha   90.00
_cell.angle_beta   90.00
_cell.angle_gamma   90.00
#
_symmetry.space_group_name_H-M   'P 1'
#
loop_
_entity.id
_entity.type
_entity.pdbx_description
1 polymer ?
#
loop_
_entity_poly.entity_id
_entity_poly.type
_entity_poly.pdbx_seq_one_letter_code
_entity_poly.pdbx_strand_id
1 'polypeptide(L)'
;MNTRILVLTGLSLLHLTGCGKESPPSVFTVTSNDELVVNTLPAIRDACPGLDKYAQSFENVRVGGHFRTAILFDVPESITIPATYQAGGHTCYIEIDSDGKTIYIEKLACKSICLDQLDTPDGQLKIGLAQENR
;
A
#
# COMPACT_ATOMS: atom_id res chain seq x y z
N MET A 1 9.77 -27.89 68.22
CA MET A 1 11.11 -27.31 68.34
C MET A 1 11.74 -27.37 66.95
N ASN A 2 12.32 -26.25 66.48
CA ASN A 2 13.08 -26.06 65.23
C ASN A 2 12.23 -26.02 63.93
N THR A 3 12.40 -25.10 62.97
CA THR A 3 13.35 -23.99 62.75
C THR A 3 12.74 -23.08 61.66
N ARG A 4 12.87 -21.76 61.81
CA ARG A 4 12.57 -20.77 60.75
C ARG A 4 13.69 -20.79 59.71
N ILE A 5 13.36 -20.86 58.42
CA ILE A 5 14.23 -20.36 57.34
C ILE A 5 13.38 -19.50 56.41
N LEU A 6 13.81 -18.24 56.35
CA LEU A 6 13.36 -17.18 55.47
C LEU A 6 14.19 -17.27 54.19
N VAL A 7 13.58 -17.36 53.01
CA VAL A 7 14.26 -17.04 51.74
C VAL A 7 13.36 -16.13 50.92
N LEU A 8 13.74 -14.86 50.90
CA LEU A 8 13.32 -13.86 49.93
C LEU A 8 14.22 -14.00 48.70
N THR A 9 13.63 -14.29 47.54
CA THR A 9 14.06 -13.89 46.18
C THR A 9 12.85 -14.18 45.28
N GLY A 10 12.18 -13.25 44.62
CA GLY A 10 12.73 -12.20 43.76
C GLY A 10 12.81 -12.72 42.33
N LEU A 11 11.68 -12.89 41.64
CA LEU A 11 11.66 -13.21 40.21
C LEU A 11 10.65 -12.31 39.48
N SER A 12 11.09 -11.09 39.17
CA SER A 12 10.51 -10.28 38.10
C SER A 12 10.80 -10.94 36.76
N LEU A 13 9.78 -11.32 36.00
CA LEU A 13 9.87 -11.41 34.54
C LEU A 13 8.93 -10.39 33.90
N LEU A 14 9.54 -9.23 33.63
CA LEU A 14 9.42 -8.40 32.43
C LEU A 14 8.19 -8.69 31.54
N HIS A 15 7.15 -7.87 31.72
CA HIS A 15 6.23 -7.57 30.63
C HIS A 15 7.01 -6.80 29.56
N LEU A 16 7.40 -7.47 28.47
CA LEU A 16 7.74 -6.80 27.22
C LEU A 16 6.44 -6.27 26.60
N THR A 17 5.87 -5.21 27.18
CA THR A 17 4.97 -4.34 26.43
C THR A 17 5.84 -3.57 25.43
N GLY A 18 6.11 -4.21 24.31
CA GLY A 18 6.57 -3.52 23.11
C GLY A 18 5.48 -2.55 22.71
N CYS A 19 5.59 -1.31 23.20
CA CYS A 19 4.84 -0.18 22.68
C CYS A 19 5.46 0.17 21.32
N GLY A 20 5.22 -0.70 20.33
CA GLY A 20 5.35 -0.33 18.95
C GLY A 20 4.35 0.80 18.74
N LYS A 21 4.84 2.02 18.48
CA LYS A 21 3.98 3.06 17.95
C LYS A 21 3.55 2.57 16.58
N GLU A 22 2.42 1.90 16.52
CA GLU A 22 1.75 1.61 15.27
C GLU A 22 1.43 2.97 14.67
N SER A 23 2.23 3.35 13.66
CA SER A 23 1.93 4.56 12.90
C SER A 23 0.51 4.43 12.37
N PRO A 24 -0.31 5.49 12.43
CA PRO A 24 -1.66 5.42 11.90
C PRO A 24 -1.60 4.95 10.45
N PRO A 25 -2.56 4.11 10.02
CA PRO A 25 -2.57 3.59 8.66
C PRO A 25 -2.51 4.76 7.68
N SER A 26 -1.51 4.73 6.80
CA SER A 26 -1.37 5.73 5.76
C SER A 26 -2.40 5.47 4.68
N VAL A 27 -3.00 6.54 4.17
CA VAL A 27 -4.02 6.49 3.12
C VAL A 27 -3.43 7.07 1.86
N PHE A 28 -3.46 6.30 0.77
CA PHE A 28 -3.10 6.79 -0.54
C PHE A 28 -4.11 7.85 -0.99
N THR A 29 -3.63 9.04 -1.33
CA THR A 29 -4.47 10.14 -1.78
C THR A 29 -3.89 10.76 -3.04
N VAL A 30 -4.78 11.22 -3.91
CA VAL A 30 -4.44 12.05 -5.07
C VAL A 30 -5.42 13.20 -5.12
N THR A 31 -4.90 14.43 -5.21
CA THR A 31 -5.74 15.61 -5.38
C THR A 31 -6.15 15.72 -6.84
N SER A 32 -7.46 15.72 -7.11
CA SER A 32 -8.01 15.83 -8.46
C SER A 32 -9.43 16.38 -8.44
N ASN A 33 -9.80 17.09 -9.49
CA ASN A 33 -11.20 17.45 -9.80
C ASN A 33 -11.79 16.54 -10.90
N ASP A 34 -11.02 15.56 -11.39
CA ASP A 34 -11.51 14.56 -12.34
C ASP A 34 -12.47 13.61 -11.62
N GLU A 35 -13.75 13.65 -11.99
CA GLU A 35 -14.80 12.86 -11.35
C GLU A 35 -14.55 11.35 -11.48
N LEU A 36 -13.94 10.88 -12.57
CA LEU A 36 -13.60 9.47 -12.74
C LEU A 36 -12.61 9.05 -11.65
N VAL A 37 -11.56 9.85 -11.44
CA VAL A 37 -10.56 9.58 -10.40
C VAL A 37 -11.17 9.66 -9.01
N VAL A 38 -11.90 10.73 -8.70
CA VAL A 38 -12.49 10.94 -7.37
C VAL A 38 -13.45 9.81 -7.00
N ASN A 39 -14.30 9.38 -7.94
CA ASN A 39 -15.28 8.32 -7.69
C ASN A 39 -14.67 6.92 -7.63
N THR A 40 -13.58 6.65 -8.36
CA THR A 40 -12.97 5.30 -8.42
C THR A 40 -11.87 5.08 -7.39
N LEU A 41 -11.24 6.13 -6.86
CA LEU A 41 -10.11 6.03 -5.94
C LEU A 41 -10.35 5.09 -4.74
N PRO A 42 -11.52 5.09 -4.06
CA PRO A 42 -11.77 4.14 -2.97
C PRO A 42 -11.66 2.68 -3.44
N ALA A 43 -12.36 2.32 -4.52
CA ALA A 43 -12.34 0.96 -5.06
C ALA A 43 -10.95 0.55 -5.61
N ILE A 44 -10.19 1.50 -6.15
CA ILE A 44 -8.79 1.27 -6.57
C ILE A 44 -7.93 0.91 -5.37
N ARG A 45 -8.08 1.62 -4.24
CA ARG A 45 -7.31 1.35 -3.02
C ARG A 45 -7.67 -0.02 -2.42
N ASP A 46 -8.94 -0.40 -2.46
CA ASP A 46 -9.38 -1.72 -2.02
C ASP A 46 -8.81 -2.84 -2.91
N ALA A 47 -8.75 -2.59 -4.24
CA ALA A 47 -8.19 -3.52 -5.22
C ALA A 47 -6.66 -3.62 -5.19
N CYS A 48 -5.98 -2.56 -4.74
CA CYS A 48 -4.53 -2.46 -4.66
C CYS A 48 -4.08 -2.17 -3.21
N PRO A 49 -4.06 -3.18 -2.31
CA PRO A 49 -3.75 -2.98 -0.90
C PRO A 49 -2.38 -2.34 -0.63
N GLY A 50 -1.41 -2.52 -1.53
CA GLY A 50 -0.10 -1.89 -1.33
C GLY A 50 -0.09 -0.38 -1.54
N LEU A 51 -1.14 0.22 -2.13
CA LEU A 51 -1.22 1.68 -2.25
C LEU A 51 -1.27 2.34 -0.87
N ASP A 52 -2.16 1.88 0.01
CA ASP A 52 -2.25 2.42 1.37
C ASP A 52 -1.04 2.01 2.20
N LYS A 53 -0.61 0.74 2.08
CA LYS A 53 0.55 0.22 2.81
C LYS A 53 1.83 1.04 2.59
N TYR A 54 2.05 1.47 1.35
CA TYR A 54 3.26 2.19 0.95
C TYR A 54 3.01 3.68 0.67
N ALA A 55 1.84 4.22 1.01
CA ALA A 55 1.42 5.57 0.63
C ALA A 55 2.43 6.67 1.00
N GLN A 56 3.06 6.59 2.18
CA GLN A 56 4.06 7.57 2.62
C GLN A 56 5.38 7.53 1.82
N SER A 57 5.58 6.48 1.02
CA SER A 57 6.81 6.28 0.24
C SER A 57 6.70 6.81 -1.18
N PHE A 58 5.51 7.24 -1.61
CA PHE A 58 5.29 7.73 -2.97
C PHE A 58 5.48 9.23 -3.07
N GLU A 59 6.02 9.68 -4.19
CA GLU A 59 6.24 11.09 -4.50
C GLU A 59 5.45 11.50 -5.76
N ASN A 60 5.26 12.80 -5.93
CA ASN A 60 4.64 13.40 -7.13
C ASN A 60 3.31 12.75 -7.55
N VAL A 61 2.48 12.35 -6.58
CA VAL A 61 1.18 11.70 -6.84
C VAL A 61 0.27 12.68 -7.60
N ARG A 62 -0.18 12.28 -8.78
CA ARG A 62 -0.89 13.17 -9.71
C ARG A 62 -1.82 12.41 -10.65
N VAL A 63 -2.78 13.13 -11.24
CA VAL A 63 -3.58 12.62 -12.36
C VAL A 63 -2.93 13.04 -13.67
N GLY A 64 -2.88 12.12 -14.63
CA GLY A 64 -2.34 12.36 -15.96
C GLY A 64 -2.68 11.21 -16.89
N GLY A 65 -1.94 11.09 -17.99
CA GLY A 65 -2.13 10.03 -18.97
C GLY A 65 -2.31 10.57 -20.38
N HIS A 66 -1.92 9.76 -21.36
CA HIS A 66 -1.98 10.13 -22.78
C HIS A 66 -3.20 9.53 -23.47
N PHE A 67 -3.48 8.24 -23.25
CA PHE A 67 -4.59 7.52 -23.90
C PHE A 67 -5.77 7.26 -22.96
N ARG A 68 -5.51 7.11 -21.66
CA ARG A 68 -6.49 6.92 -20.59
C ARG A 68 -6.16 7.84 -19.44
N THR A 69 -7.18 8.22 -18.67
CA THR A 69 -6.98 8.84 -17.36
C THR A 69 -6.22 7.86 -16.47
N ALA A 70 -5.16 8.32 -15.82
CA ALA A 70 -4.32 7.52 -14.95
C ALA A 70 -3.94 8.28 -13.70
N ILE A 71 -3.76 7.54 -12.60
CA ILE A 71 -3.09 8.02 -11.40
C ILE A 71 -1.62 7.64 -11.52
N LEU A 72 -0.74 8.64 -11.42
CA LEU A 72 0.70 8.48 -11.48
C LEU A 72 1.30 8.75 -10.12
N PHE A 73 2.34 8.00 -9.76
CA PHE A 73 3.17 8.28 -8.60
C PHE A 73 4.60 7.79 -8.85
N ASP A 74 5.56 8.53 -8.33
CA ASP A 74 6.97 8.18 -8.42
C ASP A 74 7.36 7.37 -7.18
N VAL A 75 8.14 6.32 -7.40
CA VAL A 75 8.67 5.46 -6.35
C VAL A 75 10.16 5.79 -6.19
N PRO A 76 10.55 6.57 -5.16
CA PRO A 76 11.96 6.79 -4.85
C PRO A 76 12.62 5.46 -4.43
N GLU A 77 13.95 5.46 -4.29
CA GLU A 77 14.72 4.33 -3.75
C GLU A 77 14.33 4.11 -2.26
N SER A 78 13.19 3.45 -2.05
CA SER A 78 12.55 3.32 -0.74
C SER A 78 13.05 2.08 0.00
N ILE A 79 13.23 2.23 1.32
CA ILE A 79 13.57 1.12 2.23
C ILE A 79 12.33 0.35 2.74
N THR A 80 11.13 0.90 2.57
CA THR A 80 9.88 0.32 3.09
C THR A 80 9.18 -0.59 2.08
N ILE A 81 9.36 -0.32 0.78
CA ILE A 81 8.90 -1.20 -0.30
C ILE A 81 9.93 -2.33 -0.44
N PRO A 82 9.51 -3.60 -0.48
CA PRO A 82 10.44 -4.72 -0.65
C PRO A 82 11.33 -4.54 -1.88
N ALA A 83 12.65 -4.61 -1.68
CA ALA A 83 13.62 -4.46 -2.77
C ALA A 83 13.43 -5.50 -3.89
N THR A 84 12.84 -6.66 -3.57
CA THR A 84 12.48 -7.70 -4.54
C THR A 84 11.42 -7.24 -5.55
N TYR A 85 10.62 -6.22 -5.24
CA TYR A 85 9.68 -5.62 -6.21
C TYR A 85 10.41 -4.78 -7.25
N GLN A 86 11.67 -4.42 -7.01
CA GLN A 86 12.50 -3.60 -7.91
C GLN A 86 11.79 -2.30 -8.34
N ALA A 87 11.09 -1.66 -7.40
CA ALA A 87 10.24 -0.52 -7.70
C ALA A 87 10.94 0.84 -7.60
N GLY A 88 12.09 0.90 -6.92
CA GLY A 88 12.87 2.13 -6.80
C GLY A 88 13.23 2.74 -8.15
N GLY A 89 13.09 4.07 -8.26
CA GLY A 89 13.39 4.84 -9.47
C GLY A 89 12.33 4.77 -10.56
N HIS A 90 11.21 4.08 -10.35
CA HIS A 90 10.15 3.96 -11.35
C HIS A 90 8.97 4.89 -11.08
N THR A 91 8.39 5.45 -12.15
CA THR A 91 7.02 6.01 -12.11
C THR A 91 6.00 4.91 -12.39
N CYS A 92 5.02 4.78 -11.51
CA CYS A 92 3.89 3.88 -11.65
C CYS A 92 2.67 4.58 -12.23
N TYR A 93 1.87 3.80 -12.96
CA TYR A 93 0.68 4.24 -13.69
C TYR A 93 -0.44 3.26 -13.34
N ILE A 94 -1.53 3.78 -12.80
CA ILE A 94 -2.80 3.07 -12.65
C ILE A 94 -3.75 3.69 -13.66
N GLU A 95 -3.89 3.04 -14.82
CA GLU A 95 -4.79 3.52 -15.85
C GLU A 95 -6.21 3.09 -15.52
N ILE A 96 -7.16 4.01 -15.62
CA ILE A 96 -8.57 3.78 -15.34
C ILE A 96 -9.29 3.69 -16.68
N ASP A 97 -10.09 2.63 -16.86
CA ASP A 97 -10.92 2.52 -18.05
C ASP A 97 -11.98 3.63 -18.10
N SER A 98 -12.50 3.94 -19.28
CA SER A 98 -13.42 5.08 -19.46
C SER A 98 -14.71 4.97 -18.64
N ASP A 99 -15.13 3.76 -18.26
CA ASP A 99 -16.32 3.52 -17.44
C ASP A 99 -16.03 3.43 -15.94
N GLY A 100 -14.77 3.53 -15.52
CA GLY A 100 -14.36 3.46 -14.11
C GLY A 100 -14.52 2.08 -13.47
N LYS A 101 -14.73 1.02 -14.26
CA LYS A 101 -14.96 -0.34 -13.72
C LYS A 101 -13.72 -1.21 -13.74
N THR A 102 -12.68 -0.79 -14.45
CA THR A 102 -11.44 -1.57 -14.59
C THR A 102 -10.24 -0.67 -14.47
N ILE A 103 -9.18 -1.16 -13.82
CA ILE A 103 -7.85 -0.57 -13.91
C ILE A 103 -6.86 -1.47 -14.64
N TYR A 104 -5.85 -0.84 -15.23
CA TYR A 104 -4.76 -1.49 -15.92
C TYR A 104 -3.39 -1.03 -15.37
N ILE A 105 -2.48 -1.98 -15.17
CA ILE A 105 -1.11 -1.72 -14.69
C ILE A 105 -0.12 -2.56 -15.51
N GLU A 106 0.78 -1.88 -16.23
CA GLU A 106 1.73 -2.52 -17.14
C GLU A 106 3.02 -2.98 -16.43
N LYS A 107 3.66 -2.07 -15.69
CA LYS A 107 5.01 -2.30 -15.15
C LYS A 107 4.99 -3.31 -14.02
N LEU A 108 5.89 -4.29 -14.09
CA LEU A 108 6.03 -5.36 -13.08
C LEU A 108 6.12 -4.82 -11.65
N ALA A 109 7.04 -3.87 -11.40
CA ALA A 109 7.20 -3.23 -10.10
C ALA A 109 5.90 -2.62 -9.55
N CYS A 110 5.09 -2.01 -10.42
CA CYS A 110 3.83 -1.37 -10.03
C CYS A 110 2.72 -2.38 -9.76
N LYS A 111 2.73 -3.52 -10.47
CA LYS A 111 1.86 -4.66 -10.15
C LYS A 111 2.20 -5.21 -8.78
N SER A 112 3.49 -5.38 -8.48
CA SER A 112 3.95 -5.89 -7.18
C SER A 112 3.61 -4.94 -6.03
N ILE A 113 3.72 -3.62 -6.26
CA ILE A 113 3.21 -2.63 -5.31
C ILE A 113 1.69 -2.76 -5.15
N CYS A 114 0.91 -2.69 -6.23
CA CYS A 114 -0.56 -2.75 -6.15
C CYS A 114 -1.01 -3.97 -5.35
N LEU A 115 -0.54 -5.16 -5.73
CA LEU A 115 -0.96 -6.43 -5.15
C LEU A 115 -0.25 -6.77 -3.82
N ASP A 116 0.74 -5.98 -3.40
CA ASP A 116 1.61 -6.26 -2.26
C ASP A 116 2.21 -7.69 -2.30
N GLN A 117 2.71 -8.10 -3.47
CA GLN A 117 3.34 -9.42 -3.63
C GLN A 117 4.35 -9.44 -4.78
N LEU A 118 5.32 -10.34 -4.68
CA LEU A 118 6.33 -10.51 -5.72
C LEU A 118 5.78 -11.23 -6.95
N ASP A 119 4.98 -12.29 -6.74
CA ASP A 119 4.41 -13.08 -7.82
C ASP A 119 3.21 -12.34 -8.42
N THR A 120 3.34 -11.88 -9.66
CA THR A 120 2.29 -11.14 -10.36
C THR A 120 2.08 -11.72 -11.75
N PRO A 121 0.86 -11.61 -12.32
CA PRO A 121 0.59 -12.11 -13.65
C PRO A 121 1.53 -11.50 -14.70
N ASP A 122 1.90 -12.28 -15.71
CA ASP A 122 2.60 -11.78 -16.88
C ASP A 122 1.75 -10.77 -17.66
N GLY A 123 2.42 -9.88 -18.39
CA GLY A 123 1.75 -8.85 -19.21
C GLY A 123 1.04 -7.78 -18.38
N GLN A 124 0.03 -7.14 -18.98
CA GLN A 124 -0.78 -6.10 -18.35
C GLN A 124 -1.69 -6.71 -17.29
N LEU A 125 -1.60 -6.21 -16.05
CA LEU A 125 -2.56 -6.54 -15.00
C LEU A 125 -3.86 -5.80 -15.25
N LYS A 126 -4.98 -6.54 -15.25
CA LYS A 126 -6.34 -6.02 -15.39
C LYS A 126 -7.15 -6.38 -14.15
N ILE A 127 -7.65 -5.39 -13.42
CA ILE A 127 -8.47 -5.61 -12.22
C ILE A 127 -9.82 -4.93 -12.38
N GLY A 128 -10.90 -5.68 -12.15
CA GLY A 128 -12.25 -5.14 -12.06
C GLY A 128 -12.48 -4.51 -10.68
N LEU A 129 -13.01 -3.29 -10.66
CA LEU A 129 -13.32 -2.55 -9.45
C LEU A 129 -14.73 -2.88 -8.97
N ALA A 130 -14.86 -3.27 -7.70
CA ALA A 130 -16.17 -3.39 -7.07
C ALA A 130 -16.86 -2.03 -7.08
N GLN A 131 -18.10 -1.99 -7.57
CA GLN A 131 -18.92 -0.80 -7.49
C GLN A 131 -19.58 -0.82 -6.11
N GLU A 132 -19.25 0.15 -5.26
CA GLU A 132 -20.06 0.40 -4.06
C GLU A 132 -21.44 0.86 -4.57
N ASN A 133 -22.49 0.08 -4.28
CA ASN A 133 -23.86 0.37 -4.71
C ASN A 133 -24.25 1.76 -4.19
N ARG A 134 -24.23 2.76 -5.07
CA ARG A 134 -24.72 4.11 -4.78
C ARG A 134 -26.25 4.15 -4.90
#